data_AF-A0A943ZUJ6-F1
#
_entry.id   AF-A0A943ZUJ6-F1
#
_cell.length_a   1.000
_cell.length_b   1.000
_cell.length_c   1.000
_cell.angle_alpha   90.00
_cell.angle_beta   90.00
_cell.angle_gamma   90.00
#
_symmetry.space_group_name_H-M   'P 1'
#
loop_
_entity.id
_entity.type
_entity.pdbx_description
1 polymer ?
#
loop_
_entity_poly.entity_id
_entity_poly.type
_entity_poly.pdbx_seq_one_letter_code
_entity_poly.pdbx_strand_id
1 'polypeptide(L)'
;MEMTLENLLKTALLPIGNTMYIYGGGWNEEDTGAGIEAMTIGVSPKWAEFAIKQYSSYNFKDYNYKQNKDYIHLGLDCSGYIGWLLYNIFQDKGYVDFSRKIANNLATENKGKVKKAKYITEYKAGDIMSGENVSHVWLSLGQCFDGSVVILHSSPAGVHISGTPTPKGAENSQAIKLANKYMSKYYPVWNKKYPVKPFDYLGKYSQFRWYDNVLYDKYNLKNMCANMVLERIFEGK
;
A
#
# COMPACT_ATOMS: atom_id res chain seq x y z
N MET A 1 3.67 17.81 8.51
CA MET A 1 2.41 17.50 7.80
C MET A 1 1.32 17.31 8.86
N GLU A 2 0.09 17.75 8.62
CA GLU A 2 -1.02 17.47 9.56
C GLU A 2 -1.32 15.96 9.56
N MET A 3 -1.47 15.33 10.73
CA MET A 3 -1.74 13.90 10.86
C MET A 3 -3.22 13.60 10.56
N THR A 4 -3.58 13.60 9.29
CA THR A 4 -4.94 13.32 8.82
C THR A 4 -5.01 12.04 8.00
N LEU A 5 -6.19 11.42 7.96
CA LEU A 5 -6.41 10.26 7.10
C LEU A 5 -6.26 10.64 5.62
N GLU A 6 -6.68 11.83 5.20
CA GLU A 6 -6.48 12.30 3.84
C GLU A 6 -4.99 12.37 3.47
N ASN A 7 -4.14 12.87 4.36
CA ASN A 7 -2.71 12.97 4.13
C ASN A 7 -2.04 11.59 4.08
N LEU A 8 -2.46 10.63 4.92
CA LEU A 8 -2.04 9.23 4.79
C LEU A 8 -2.33 8.71 3.38
N LEU A 9 -3.58 8.84 2.92
CA LEU A 9 -3.99 8.28 1.62
C LEU A 9 -3.31 8.97 0.44
N LYS A 10 -3.15 10.30 0.47
CA LYS A 10 -2.43 11.05 -0.57
C LYS A 10 -0.95 10.69 -0.60
N THR A 11 -0.32 10.56 0.56
CA THR A 11 1.10 10.13 0.67
C THR A 11 1.29 8.73 0.11
N ALA A 12 0.34 7.81 0.36
CA ALA A 12 0.37 6.45 -0.16
C ALA A 12 0.37 6.37 -1.70
N LEU A 13 -0.10 7.42 -2.40
CA LEU A 13 -0.09 7.46 -3.86
C LEU A 13 1.27 7.85 -4.46
N LEU A 14 2.13 8.55 -3.71
CA LEU A 14 3.35 9.16 -4.27
C LEU A 14 4.30 8.16 -4.95
N PRO A 15 4.48 6.91 -4.45
CA PRO A 15 5.39 5.95 -5.09
C PRO A 15 4.83 5.32 -6.38
N ILE A 16 3.55 5.53 -6.71
CA ILE A 16 2.94 4.91 -7.89
C ILE A 16 3.55 5.52 -9.15
N GLY A 17 3.90 4.65 -10.10
CA GLY A 17 4.47 5.08 -11.37
C GLY A 17 5.98 5.33 -11.36
N ASN A 18 6.61 5.31 -10.19
CA ASN A 18 8.04 5.63 -10.03
C ASN A 18 8.79 4.69 -9.09
N THR A 19 8.14 3.69 -8.48
CA THR A 19 8.77 2.78 -7.53
C THR A 19 8.50 1.32 -7.89
N MET A 20 9.57 0.59 -8.24
CA MET A 20 9.52 -0.84 -8.56
C MET A 20 9.42 -1.70 -7.29
N TYR A 21 8.91 -2.91 -7.45
CA TYR A 21 8.90 -3.92 -6.39
C TYR A 21 10.26 -4.58 -6.37
N ILE A 22 10.96 -4.49 -5.23
CA ILE A 22 12.19 -5.22 -4.97
C ILE A 22 11.98 -6.03 -3.69
N TYR A 23 12.27 -7.33 -3.73
CA TYR A 23 12.20 -8.15 -2.52
C TYR A 23 13.29 -7.71 -1.53
N GLY A 24 12.89 -7.33 -0.31
CA GLY A 24 13.77 -6.67 0.67
C GLY A 24 13.89 -5.16 0.50
N GLY A 25 13.20 -4.57 -0.50
CA GLY A 25 13.22 -3.13 -0.73
C GLY A 25 12.65 -2.34 0.46
N GLY A 26 13.39 -1.33 0.93
CA GLY A 26 13.05 -0.53 2.11
C GLY A 26 13.54 -1.07 3.45
N TRP A 27 14.13 -2.27 3.49
CA TRP A 27 14.80 -2.82 4.66
C TRP A 27 16.24 -2.32 4.81
N ASN A 28 16.79 -2.39 6.01
CA ASN A 28 18.22 -2.19 6.24
C ASN A 28 19.02 -3.45 5.85
N GLU A 29 20.35 -3.30 5.74
CA GLU A 29 21.24 -4.39 5.34
C GLU A 29 21.28 -5.56 6.32
N GLU A 30 20.96 -5.32 7.59
CA GLU A 30 20.90 -6.32 8.64
C GLU A 30 19.58 -7.11 8.64
N ASP A 31 18.60 -6.72 7.82
CA ASP A 31 17.27 -7.35 7.75
C ASP A 31 16.55 -7.34 9.12
N THR A 32 16.69 -6.23 9.85
CA THR A 32 16.15 -6.04 11.20
C THR A 32 15.15 -4.90 11.31
N GLY A 33 15.00 -4.07 10.27
CA GLY A 33 14.05 -2.97 10.26
C GLY A 33 14.19 -2.05 9.06
N ALA A 34 13.81 -0.80 9.23
CA ALA A 34 13.77 0.19 8.15
C ALA A 34 15.16 0.60 7.68
N GLY A 35 15.36 0.56 6.37
CA GLY A 35 16.51 1.15 5.69
C GLY A 35 16.37 2.67 5.55
N ILE A 36 17.44 3.31 5.09
CA ILE A 36 17.51 4.78 4.97
C ILE A 36 16.41 5.34 4.05
N GLU A 37 16.11 4.68 2.93
CA GLU A 37 15.07 5.16 2.01
C GLU A 37 13.66 5.07 2.61
N ALA A 38 13.37 4.06 3.44
CA ALA A 38 12.09 3.95 4.14
C ALA A 38 11.97 4.95 5.31
N MET A 39 13.08 5.54 5.74
CA MET A 39 13.14 6.60 6.76
C MET A 39 13.50 7.96 6.15
N THR A 40 13.19 8.19 4.87
CA THR A 40 13.37 9.47 4.21
C THR A 40 12.02 10.05 3.81
N ILE A 41 11.85 11.37 4.00
CA ILE A 41 10.64 12.07 3.59
C ILE A 41 10.63 12.21 2.06
N GLY A 42 9.50 11.83 1.46
CA GLY A 42 9.31 11.80 0.02
C GLY A 42 9.77 10.51 -0.63
N VAL A 43 9.56 10.43 -1.94
CA VAL A 43 9.95 9.30 -2.78
C VAL A 43 11.45 9.41 -3.08
N SER A 44 12.21 8.32 -2.90
CA SER A 44 13.64 8.31 -3.21
C SER A 44 13.88 8.54 -4.71
N PRO A 45 14.77 9.47 -5.10
CA PRO A 45 15.16 9.66 -6.50
C PRO A 45 15.71 8.38 -7.14
N LYS A 46 16.41 7.54 -6.36
CA LYS A 46 16.94 6.25 -6.84
C LYS A 46 15.85 5.30 -7.33
N TRP A 47 14.68 5.30 -6.67
CA TRP A 47 13.55 4.48 -7.09
C TRP A 47 13.04 4.91 -8.46
N ALA A 48 12.87 6.23 -8.65
CA ALA A 48 12.44 6.79 -9.92
C ALA A 48 13.46 6.53 -11.04
N GLU A 49 14.74 6.76 -10.79
CA GLU A 49 15.84 6.49 -11.73
C GLU A 49 15.91 5.01 -12.12
N PHE A 50 15.65 4.10 -11.19
CA PHE A 50 15.60 2.68 -11.47
C PHE A 50 14.35 2.32 -12.27
N ALA A 51 13.17 2.83 -11.90
CA ALA A 51 11.88 2.56 -12.53
C ALA A 51 11.84 3.00 -14.00
N ILE A 52 12.40 4.16 -14.36
CA ILE A 52 12.40 4.64 -15.75
C ILE A 52 13.19 3.71 -16.69
N LYS A 53 14.18 2.99 -16.18
CA LYS A 53 15.03 2.05 -16.95
C LYS A 53 14.34 0.70 -17.19
N GLN A 54 13.23 0.42 -16.51
CA GLN A 54 12.55 -0.88 -16.62
C GLN A 54 11.57 -0.93 -17.80
N TYR A 55 11.45 -2.13 -18.37
CA TYR A 55 10.53 -2.46 -19.47
C TYR A 55 9.39 -3.35 -18.97
N SER A 56 8.40 -3.61 -19.83
CA SER A 56 7.28 -4.50 -19.50
C SER A 56 7.72 -5.94 -19.16
N SER A 57 8.95 -6.33 -19.55
CA SER A 57 9.58 -7.61 -19.21
C SER A 57 10.23 -7.66 -17.82
N TYR A 58 10.09 -6.60 -17.00
CA TYR A 58 10.67 -6.55 -15.66
C TYR A 58 10.34 -7.79 -14.83
N ASN A 59 11.38 -8.39 -14.25
CA ASN A 59 11.28 -9.50 -13.33
C ASN A 59 12.10 -9.21 -12.07
N PHE A 60 11.42 -9.07 -10.94
CA PHE A 60 12.06 -8.75 -9.66
C PHE A 60 13.10 -9.81 -9.22
N LYS A 61 13.00 -11.04 -9.72
CA LYS A 61 13.94 -12.13 -9.39
C LYS A 61 15.35 -11.87 -9.92
N ASP A 62 15.49 -11.01 -10.92
CA ASP A 62 16.79 -10.63 -11.49
C ASP A 62 17.57 -9.70 -10.53
N TYR A 63 16.88 -9.14 -9.52
CA TYR A 63 17.42 -8.21 -8.53
C TYR A 63 17.43 -8.84 -7.13
N ASN A 64 18.14 -9.95 -6.99
CA ASN A 64 18.23 -10.70 -5.74
C ASN A 64 19.20 -10.06 -4.74
N TYR A 65 18.67 -9.45 -3.67
CA TYR A 65 19.49 -8.76 -2.67
C TYR A 65 20.48 -9.67 -1.92
N LYS A 66 20.23 -10.98 -1.88
CA LYS A 66 21.16 -11.95 -1.29
C LYS A 66 22.43 -12.13 -2.11
N GLN A 67 22.41 -11.75 -3.39
CA GLN A 67 23.57 -11.76 -4.28
C GLN A 67 24.21 -10.37 -4.36
N ASN A 68 23.40 -9.32 -4.37
CA ASN A 68 23.88 -7.94 -4.31
C ASN A 68 22.97 -7.10 -3.40
N LYS A 69 23.49 -6.73 -2.23
CA LYS A 69 22.73 -5.96 -1.23
C LYS A 69 22.26 -4.60 -1.76
N ASP A 70 22.96 -4.01 -2.75
CA ASP A 70 22.59 -2.71 -3.31
C ASP A 70 21.16 -2.66 -3.87
N TYR A 71 20.60 -3.83 -4.22
CA TYR A 71 19.26 -3.91 -4.76
C TYR A 71 18.16 -3.47 -3.78
N ILE A 72 18.34 -3.63 -2.45
CA ILE A 72 17.33 -3.20 -1.46
C ILE A 72 17.04 -1.69 -1.51
N HIS A 73 17.95 -0.91 -2.10
CA HIS A 73 17.83 0.54 -2.26
C HIS A 73 17.08 0.97 -3.52
N LEU A 74 16.72 0.04 -4.43
CA LEU A 74 16.17 0.35 -5.75
C LEU A 74 14.64 0.36 -5.82
N GLY A 75 13.96 -0.05 -4.75
CA GLY A 75 12.50 -0.10 -4.70
C GLY A 75 11.98 -0.48 -3.34
N LEU A 76 10.72 -0.93 -3.30
CA LEU A 76 10.02 -1.26 -2.06
C LEU A 76 9.35 -2.64 -2.17
N ASP A 77 9.52 -3.50 -1.16
CA ASP A 77 8.59 -4.61 -0.97
C ASP A 77 7.29 -4.14 -0.29
N CYS A 78 6.37 -5.08 0.00
CA CYS A 78 5.08 -4.74 0.61
C CYS A 78 5.22 -4.07 1.99
N SER A 79 6.11 -4.59 2.83
CA SER A 79 6.40 -4.09 4.18
C SER A 79 7.22 -2.80 4.13
N GLY A 80 8.21 -2.71 3.24
CA GLY A 80 8.98 -1.51 2.99
C GLY A 80 8.09 -0.35 2.55
N TYR A 81 7.12 -0.62 1.67
CA TYR A 81 6.13 0.36 1.24
C TYR A 81 5.27 0.90 2.39
N ILE A 82 4.70 0.01 3.20
CA ILE A 82 3.89 0.44 4.36
C ILE A 82 4.77 1.14 5.41
N GLY A 83 5.99 0.66 5.64
CA GLY A 83 6.94 1.29 6.56
C GLY A 83 7.35 2.70 6.10
N TRP A 84 7.66 2.87 4.81
CA TRP A 84 7.91 4.18 4.21
C TRP A 84 6.71 5.12 4.37
N LEU A 85 5.50 4.62 4.10
CA LEU A 85 4.27 5.40 4.24
C LEU A 85 4.11 5.88 5.69
N LEU A 86 4.26 4.98 6.66
CA LEU A 86 4.12 5.29 8.08
C LEU A 86 5.18 6.29 8.55
N TYR A 87 6.43 6.14 8.11
CA TYR A 87 7.48 7.11 8.40
C TYR A 87 7.12 8.49 7.87
N ASN A 88 6.63 8.59 6.63
CA ASN A 88 6.26 9.87 6.02
C ASN A 88 5.12 10.59 6.75
N ILE A 89 4.33 9.87 7.56
CA ILE A 89 3.28 10.44 8.41
C ILE A 89 3.78 10.78 9.81
N PHE A 90 4.49 9.86 10.47
CA PHE A 90 4.82 10.00 11.90
C PHE A 90 6.23 10.53 12.20
N GLN A 91 7.21 10.19 11.38
CA GLN A 91 8.59 10.72 11.44
C GLN A 91 9.32 10.50 12.79
N ASP A 92 8.85 9.56 13.62
CA ASP A 92 9.36 9.31 14.98
C ASP A 92 10.30 8.10 15.06
N LYS A 93 10.17 7.13 14.16
CA LYS A 93 11.01 5.92 14.08
C LYS A 93 10.85 5.17 12.76
N GLY A 94 11.66 4.14 12.54
CA GLY A 94 11.47 3.18 11.44
C GLY A 94 10.26 2.26 11.65
N TYR A 95 9.44 2.10 10.62
CA TYR A 95 8.19 1.30 10.66
C TYR A 95 8.23 0.00 9.83
N VAL A 96 9.35 -0.28 9.16
CA VAL A 96 9.51 -1.54 8.42
C VAL A 96 9.73 -2.67 9.42
N ASP A 97 8.91 -3.71 9.30
CA ASP A 97 9.00 -5.00 9.99
C ASP A 97 8.29 -6.03 9.09
N PHE A 98 8.31 -7.30 9.46
CA PHE A 98 7.64 -8.36 8.73
C PHE A 98 6.18 -7.99 8.48
N SER A 99 5.71 -8.20 7.25
CA SER A 99 4.33 -7.87 6.83
C SER A 99 3.26 -8.35 7.80
N ARG A 100 3.46 -9.52 8.43
CA ARG A 100 2.57 -10.13 9.41
C ARG A 100 2.49 -9.45 10.78
N LYS A 101 3.49 -8.63 11.13
CA LYS A 101 3.62 -7.96 12.44
C LYS A 101 3.13 -6.51 12.43
N ILE A 102 3.20 -5.81 11.29
CA ILE A 102 2.95 -4.37 11.19
C ILE A 102 1.63 -3.95 11.88
N ALA A 103 0.52 -4.64 11.58
CA ALA A 103 -0.77 -4.33 12.20
C ALA A 103 -0.75 -4.45 13.74
N ASN A 104 -0.11 -5.50 14.27
CA ASN A 104 -0.03 -5.74 15.70
C ASN A 104 0.90 -4.73 16.39
N ASN A 105 2.05 -4.41 15.78
CA ASN A 105 2.99 -3.42 16.30
C ASN A 105 2.30 -2.05 16.47
N LEU A 106 1.57 -1.60 15.44
CA LEU A 106 0.82 -0.34 15.50
C LEU A 106 -0.25 -0.34 16.61
N ALA A 107 -0.92 -1.47 16.84
CA ALA A 107 -1.90 -1.58 17.92
C ALA A 107 -1.26 -1.61 19.31
N THR A 108 -0.11 -2.27 19.48
CA THR A 108 0.68 -2.24 20.71
C THR A 108 1.13 -0.82 21.06
N GLU A 109 1.36 0.02 20.05
CA GLU A 109 1.67 1.45 20.19
C GLU A 109 0.43 2.33 20.40
N ASN A 110 -0.74 1.73 20.62
CA ASN A 110 -2.01 2.43 20.82
C ASN A 110 -2.41 3.35 19.66
N LYS A 111 -1.96 3.07 18.42
CA LYS A 111 -2.32 3.85 17.23
C LYS A 111 -3.68 3.44 16.64
N GLY A 112 -4.20 2.29 17.03
CA GLY A 112 -5.45 1.74 16.52
C GLY A 112 -5.76 0.36 17.09
N LYS A 113 -6.69 -0.34 16.45
CA LYS A 113 -7.16 -1.67 16.86
C LYS A 113 -7.04 -2.70 15.74
N VAL A 114 -6.68 -3.93 16.10
CA VAL A 114 -6.65 -5.08 15.19
C VAL A 114 -7.92 -5.90 15.34
N LYS A 115 -8.50 -6.28 14.20
CA LYS A 115 -9.61 -7.22 14.08
C LYS A 115 -9.18 -8.43 13.27
N LYS A 116 -9.33 -9.64 13.82
CA LYS A 116 -9.02 -10.90 13.11
C LYS A 116 -9.92 -11.09 11.89
N ALA A 117 -9.40 -11.72 10.84
CA ALA A 117 -10.08 -11.95 9.56
C ALA A 117 -11.56 -12.36 9.68
N LYS A 118 -11.85 -13.38 10.50
CA LYS A 118 -13.21 -13.92 10.70
C LYS A 118 -14.24 -12.94 11.27
N TYR A 119 -13.82 -11.79 11.80
CA TYR A 119 -14.72 -10.78 12.37
C TYR A 119 -14.88 -9.55 11.46
N ILE A 120 -14.16 -9.49 10.34
CA ILE A 120 -14.21 -8.36 9.41
C ILE A 120 -15.51 -8.39 8.63
N THR A 121 -16.26 -7.29 8.69
CA THR A 121 -17.54 -7.11 8.00
C THR A 121 -17.50 -6.00 6.95
N GLU A 122 -16.46 -5.16 6.98
CA GLU A 122 -16.33 -3.96 6.14
C GLU A 122 -14.84 -3.60 6.00
N TYR A 123 -14.51 -2.87 4.94
CA TYR A 123 -13.16 -2.32 4.71
C TYR A 123 -13.26 -0.81 4.52
N LYS A 124 -12.53 -0.07 5.35
CA LYS A 124 -12.54 1.40 5.36
C LYS A 124 -11.28 1.96 4.74
N ALA A 125 -11.36 3.18 4.25
CA ALA A 125 -10.19 3.91 3.79
C ALA A 125 -9.17 4.04 4.94
N GLY A 126 -7.92 3.71 4.65
CA GLY A 126 -6.82 3.75 5.62
C GLY A 126 -6.62 2.46 6.44
N ASP A 127 -7.53 1.48 6.36
CA ASP A 127 -7.29 0.20 7.04
C ASP A 127 -6.00 -0.45 6.50
N ILE A 128 -5.13 -0.89 7.40
CA ILE A 128 -3.92 -1.68 7.05
C ILE A 128 -4.24 -3.15 7.26
N MET A 129 -3.94 -3.95 6.24
CA MET A 129 -4.33 -5.35 6.19
C MET A 129 -3.08 -6.21 6.25
N SER A 130 -2.89 -6.85 7.41
CA SER A 130 -1.69 -7.60 7.79
C SER A 130 -2.11 -8.72 8.76
N GLY A 131 -1.39 -9.82 8.84
CA GLY A 131 -1.70 -10.86 9.84
C GLY A 131 -0.70 -11.99 9.89
N GLU A 132 -0.74 -12.75 10.99
CA GLU A 132 0.23 -13.81 11.33
C GLU A 132 0.38 -14.89 10.24
N ASN A 133 -0.70 -15.18 9.51
CA ASN A 133 -0.78 -16.24 8.51
C ASN A 133 -0.71 -15.74 7.06
N VAL A 134 -0.28 -14.50 6.83
CA VAL A 134 -0.12 -13.91 5.50
C VAL A 134 1.27 -13.32 5.32
N SER A 135 1.84 -13.46 4.13
CA SER A 135 3.18 -12.95 3.77
C SER A 135 3.16 -11.61 3.04
N HIS A 136 2.03 -10.90 3.08
CA HIS A 136 1.82 -9.65 2.37
C HIS A 136 1.14 -8.62 3.29
N VAL A 137 1.28 -7.34 2.98
CA VAL A 137 0.59 -6.24 3.66
C VAL A 137 0.13 -5.22 2.62
N TRP A 138 -1.04 -4.61 2.86
CA TRP A 138 -1.64 -3.65 1.94
C TRP A 138 -2.52 -2.64 2.69
N LEU A 139 -2.82 -1.53 2.01
CA LEU A 139 -3.65 -0.44 2.51
C LEU A 139 -4.97 -0.42 1.75
N SER A 140 -6.10 -0.28 2.45
CA SER A 140 -7.42 -0.14 1.86
C SER A 140 -7.70 1.32 1.44
N LEU A 141 -8.17 1.52 0.21
CA LEU A 141 -8.77 2.78 -0.26
C LEU A 141 -10.30 2.81 -0.08
N GLY A 142 -10.88 1.75 0.52
CA GLY A 142 -12.29 1.65 0.83
C GLY A 142 -13.02 0.58 0.02
N GLN A 143 -14.24 0.29 0.48
CA GLN A 143 -15.12 -0.71 -0.09
C GLN A 143 -16.12 -0.10 -1.09
N CYS A 144 -16.41 -0.84 -2.16
CA CYS A 144 -17.44 -0.56 -3.14
C CYS A 144 -18.80 -1.14 -2.72
N PHE A 145 -19.89 -0.70 -3.37
CA PHE A 145 -21.24 -1.19 -3.06
C PHE A 145 -21.43 -2.68 -3.32
N ASP A 146 -20.69 -3.26 -4.27
CA ASP A 146 -20.71 -4.69 -4.56
C ASP A 146 -19.82 -5.53 -3.60
N GLY A 147 -19.29 -4.89 -2.56
CA GLY A 147 -18.45 -5.49 -1.53
C GLY A 147 -16.98 -5.66 -1.91
N SER A 148 -16.61 -5.39 -3.17
CA SER A 148 -15.19 -5.38 -3.60
C SER A 148 -14.44 -4.19 -2.99
N VAL A 149 -13.10 -4.29 -2.91
CA VAL A 149 -12.27 -3.29 -2.22
C VAL A 149 -11.19 -2.78 -3.15
N VAL A 150 -11.00 -1.46 -3.18
CA VAL A 150 -9.86 -0.84 -3.85
C VAL A 150 -8.69 -0.80 -2.89
N ILE A 151 -7.50 -1.20 -3.33
CA ILE A 151 -6.32 -1.36 -2.48
C ILE A 151 -5.10 -0.65 -3.05
N LEU A 152 -4.16 -0.33 -2.16
CA LEU A 152 -2.80 0.10 -2.48
C LEU A 152 -1.80 -0.89 -1.89
N HIS A 153 -0.85 -1.32 -2.71
CA HIS A 153 0.21 -2.22 -2.27
C HIS A 153 1.43 -2.16 -3.19
N SER A 154 2.56 -2.68 -2.69
CA SER A 154 3.72 -3.02 -3.51
C SER A 154 3.75 -4.52 -3.76
N SER A 155 3.65 -4.91 -5.03
CA SER A 155 3.88 -6.29 -5.49
C SER A 155 4.40 -6.25 -6.92
N PRO A 156 5.00 -7.32 -7.47
CA PRO A 156 5.50 -7.31 -8.84
C PRO A 156 4.46 -6.77 -9.84
N ALA A 157 4.74 -5.70 -10.58
CA ALA A 157 6.06 -5.09 -10.81
C ALA A 157 6.46 -3.92 -9.89
N GLY A 158 5.55 -3.32 -9.11
CA GLY A 158 5.85 -2.17 -8.24
C GLY A 158 4.67 -1.67 -7.41
N VAL A 159 4.73 -0.42 -6.95
CA VAL A 159 3.64 0.18 -6.16
C VAL A 159 2.48 0.58 -7.10
N HIS A 160 1.26 0.14 -6.79
CA HIS A 160 0.09 0.41 -7.63
C HIS A 160 -1.24 0.31 -6.89
N ILE A 161 -2.29 0.80 -7.55
CA ILE A 161 -3.69 0.57 -7.15
C ILE A 161 -4.17 -0.73 -7.80
N SER A 162 -4.83 -1.56 -6.99
CA SER A 162 -5.51 -2.78 -7.43
C SER A 162 -6.95 -2.81 -6.93
N GLY A 163 -7.73 -3.75 -7.46
CA GLY A 163 -9.08 -4.02 -7.01
C GLY A 163 -9.28 -5.51 -6.75
N THR A 164 -10.14 -5.84 -5.80
CA THR A 164 -10.49 -7.24 -5.54
C THR A 164 -11.70 -7.67 -6.37
N PRO A 165 -11.89 -8.98 -6.61
CA PRO A 165 -13.19 -9.50 -6.99
C PRO A 165 -14.27 -9.13 -5.94
N THR A 166 -15.54 -9.31 -6.29
CA THR A 166 -16.62 -9.26 -5.30
C THR A 166 -16.48 -10.40 -4.28
N PRO A 167 -17.17 -10.37 -3.12
CA PRO A 167 -17.16 -11.49 -2.18
C PRO A 167 -17.63 -12.83 -2.77
N LYS A 168 -18.35 -12.80 -3.91
CA LYS A 168 -18.78 -13.98 -4.67
C LYS A 168 -17.77 -14.42 -5.75
N GLY A 169 -16.61 -13.78 -5.83
CA GLY A 169 -15.55 -14.10 -6.79
C GLY A 169 -15.74 -13.48 -8.19
N ALA A 170 -16.63 -12.50 -8.37
CA ALA A 170 -16.81 -11.88 -9.68
C ALA A 170 -15.66 -10.92 -10.00
N GLU A 171 -14.91 -11.20 -11.07
CA GLU A 171 -13.75 -10.39 -11.50
C GLU A 171 -14.13 -9.05 -12.16
N ASN A 172 -15.37 -8.90 -12.64
CA ASN A 172 -15.87 -7.64 -13.20
C ASN A 172 -16.39 -6.66 -12.11
N SER A 173 -15.67 -6.58 -11.00
CA SER A 173 -16.08 -5.81 -9.81
C SER A 173 -15.94 -4.30 -10.01
N GLN A 174 -16.65 -3.53 -9.18
CA GLN A 174 -16.53 -2.08 -9.11
C GLN A 174 -15.10 -1.66 -8.73
N ALA A 175 -14.45 -2.36 -7.80
CA ALA A 175 -13.09 -2.05 -7.39
C ALA A 175 -12.07 -2.22 -8.53
N ILE A 176 -12.17 -3.30 -9.31
CA ILE A 176 -11.27 -3.54 -10.45
C ILE A 176 -11.50 -2.49 -11.55
N LYS A 177 -12.76 -2.10 -11.80
CA LYS A 177 -13.09 -1.00 -12.72
C LYS A 177 -12.52 0.34 -12.25
N LEU A 178 -12.63 0.65 -10.95
CA LEU A 178 -12.08 1.87 -10.36
C LEU A 178 -10.55 1.88 -10.44
N ALA A 179 -9.88 0.79 -10.06
CA ALA A 179 -8.43 0.66 -10.18
C ALA A 179 -7.96 0.89 -11.62
N ASN A 180 -8.58 0.24 -12.60
CA ASN A 180 -8.28 0.45 -14.02
C ASN A 180 -8.52 1.90 -14.48
N LYS A 181 -9.64 2.51 -14.09
CA LYS A 181 -9.97 3.91 -14.41
C LYS A 181 -8.89 4.87 -13.90
N TYR A 182 -8.53 4.76 -12.62
CA TYR A 182 -7.58 5.69 -11.99
C TYR A 182 -6.14 5.44 -12.45
N MET A 183 -5.71 4.18 -12.57
CA MET A 183 -4.37 3.86 -13.10
C MET A 183 -4.22 4.32 -14.55
N SER A 184 -5.24 4.15 -15.40
CA SER A 184 -5.19 4.62 -16.79
C SER A 184 -5.20 6.15 -16.90
N LYS A 185 -5.97 6.84 -16.05
CA LYS A 185 -6.11 8.31 -16.08
C LYS A 185 -4.87 9.01 -15.55
N TYR A 186 -4.35 8.58 -14.40
CA TYR A 186 -3.30 9.31 -13.66
C TYR A 186 -1.90 8.72 -13.86
N TYR A 187 -1.79 7.45 -14.24
CA TYR A 187 -0.50 6.77 -14.42
C TYR A 187 -0.42 6.02 -15.77
N PRO A 188 -0.76 6.65 -16.92
CA PRO A 188 -0.93 5.95 -18.19
C PRO A 188 0.34 5.24 -18.69
N VAL A 189 1.51 5.87 -18.53
CA VAL A 189 2.80 5.29 -18.96
C VAL A 189 3.12 4.03 -18.14
N TRP A 190 2.91 4.09 -16.84
CA TRP A 190 3.10 2.95 -15.95
C TRP A 190 2.09 1.85 -16.25
N ASN A 191 0.80 2.18 -16.32
CA ASN A 191 -0.27 1.21 -16.54
C ASN A 191 -0.15 0.49 -17.90
N LYS A 192 0.42 1.15 -18.92
CA LYS A 192 0.74 0.51 -20.21
C LYS A 192 1.83 -0.57 -20.06
N LYS A 193 2.84 -0.35 -19.21
CA LYS A 193 3.91 -1.35 -18.95
C LYS A 193 3.43 -2.44 -17.99
N TYR A 194 2.68 -2.05 -16.96
CA TYR A 194 2.29 -2.88 -15.83
C TYR A 194 0.78 -2.67 -15.54
N PRO A 195 -0.11 -3.39 -16.25
CA PRO A 195 -1.54 -3.24 -16.08
C PRO A 195 -2.01 -3.72 -14.70
N VAL A 196 -3.12 -3.16 -14.23
CA VAL A 196 -3.80 -3.56 -12.99
C VAL A 196 -4.07 -5.06 -12.98
N LYS A 197 -3.78 -5.70 -11.85
CA LYS A 197 -4.07 -7.13 -11.62
C LYS A 197 -5.10 -7.28 -10.49
N PRO A 198 -6.10 -8.18 -10.62
CA PRO A 198 -7.00 -8.50 -9.53
C PRO A 198 -6.26 -9.01 -8.28
N PHE A 199 -6.79 -8.68 -7.10
CA PHE A 199 -6.25 -9.12 -5.81
C PHE A 199 -7.23 -10.04 -5.06
N ASP A 200 -6.86 -11.30 -4.80
CA ASP A 200 -7.79 -12.39 -4.43
C ASP A 200 -7.67 -12.91 -2.98
N TYR A 201 -7.32 -12.06 -2.01
CA TYR A 201 -6.97 -12.55 -0.66
C TYR A 201 -7.71 -11.88 0.51
N LEU A 202 -8.84 -11.19 0.27
CA LEU A 202 -9.55 -10.41 1.31
C LEU A 202 -9.77 -11.17 2.63
N GLY A 203 -10.23 -12.43 2.57
CA GLY A 203 -10.59 -13.22 3.76
C GLY A 203 -9.43 -13.73 4.63
N LYS A 204 -8.17 -13.42 4.31
CA LYS A 204 -6.98 -13.98 4.99
C LYS A 204 -6.29 -13.00 5.95
N TYR A 205 -6.54 -11.70 5.81
CA TYR A 205 -5.82 -10.66 6.56
C TYR A 205 -6.54 -10.28 7.84
N SER A 206 -5.80 -9.92 8.88
CA SER A 206 -6.37 -9.11 9.96
C SER A 206 -6.41 -7.64 9.51
N GLN A 207 -7.38 -6.90 10.06
CA GLN A 207 -7.60 -5.50 9.77
C GLN A 207 -7.11 -4.65 10.94
N PHE A 208 -6.15 -3.78 10.69
CA PHE A 208 -5.81 -2.69 11.58
C PHE A 208 -6.59 -1.43 11.20
N ARG A 209 -7.23 -0.79 12.17
CA ARG A 209 -7.98 0.46 12.00
C ARG A 209 -7.50 1.52 12.98
N TRP A 210 -7.16 2.69 12.43
CA TRP A 210 -6.72 3.87 13.18
C TRP A 210 -7.77 4.41 14.13
N TYR A 211 -7.33 4.85 15.30
CA TYR A 211 -8.14 5.72 16.16
C TYR A 211 -8.20 7.15 15.60
N ASP A 212 -9.31 7.85 15.87
CA ASP A 212 -9.54 9.20 15.32
C ASP A 212 -8.63 10.26 15.95
N ASN A 213 -8.11 10.02 17.16
CA ASN A 213 -7.11 10.87 17.81
C ASN A 213 -5.68 10.65 17.28
N VAL A 214 -5.47 9.66 16.41
CA VAL A 214 -4.17 9.35 15.79
C VAL A 214 -4.12 9.90 14.38
N LEU A 215 -5.15 9.63 13.58
CA LEU A 215 -5.34 10.23 12.26
C LEU A 215 -6.71 10.89 12.21
N TYR A 216 -6.72 12.23 12.19
CA TYR A 216 -7.95 12.99 12.13
C TYR A 216 -8.62 12.80 10.76
N ASP A 217 -9.91 12.44 10.76
CA ASP A 217 -10.71 12.19 9.56
C ASP A 217 -11.70 13.33 9.29
N LYS A 218 -11.14 14.51 8.96
CA LYS A 218 -11.90 15.74 8.68
C LYS A 218 -13.04 15.56 7.68
N TYR A 219 -12.83 14.69 6.68
CA TYR A 219 -13.73 14.49 5.55
C TYR A 219 -14.59 13.23 5.68
N ASN A 220 -14.54 12.55 6.83
CA ASN A 220 -15.31 11.33 7.07
C ASN A 220 -15.04 10.22 6.02
N LEU A 221 -13.79 10.13 5.54
CA LEU A 221 -13.34 9.19 4.51
C LEU A 221 -13.55 7.74 4.91
N LYS A 222 -13.47 7.43 6.22
CA LYS A 222 -13.76 6.11 6.77
C LYS A 222 -15.17 5.62 6.42
N ASN A 223 -16.11 6.52 6.19
CA ASN A 223 -17.51 6.20 5.91
C ASN A 223 -17.90 6.44 4.44
N MET A 224 -16.93 6.71 3.56
CA MET A 224 -17.13 6.86 2.13
C MET A 224 -16.95 5.54 1.39
N CYS A 225 -17.70 5.34 0.31
CA CYS A 225 -17.41 4.31 -0.68
C CYS A 225 -16.10 4.64 -1.43
N ALA A 226 -15.44 3.59 -1.93
CA ALA A 226 -14.13 3.70 -2.58
C ALA A 226 -14.07 4.74 -3.72
N ASN A 227 -15.15 4.91 -4.48
CA ASN A 227 -15.20 5.89 -5.56
C ASN A 227 -15.09 7.33 -5.03
N MET A 228 -15.78 7.65 -3.93
CA MET A 228 -15.75 8.97 -3.30
C MET A 228 -14.39 9.22 -2.64
N VAL A 229 -13.80 8.20 -2.01
CA VAL A 229 -12.43 8.29 -1.47
C VAL A 229 -11.43 8.59 -2.59
N LEU A 230 -11.50 7.88 -3.71
CA LEU A 230 -10.64 8.11 -4.87
C LEU A 230 -10.83 9.51 -5.48
N GLU A 231 -12.08 9.96 -5.63
CA GLU A 231 -12.38 11.33 -6.11
C GLU A 231 -11.76 12.37 -5.18
N ARG A 232 -11.85 12.18 -3.86
CA ARG A 232 -11.25 13.08 -2.89
C ARG A 232 -9.73 13.15 -3.01
N ILE A 233 -9.05 12.01 -3.01
CA ILE A 233 -7.58 11.98 -2.91
C ILE A 233 -6.88 12.34 -4.22
N PHE A 234 -7.54 12.14 -5.38
CA PHE A 234 -7.00 12.51 -6.70
C PHE A 234 -7.50 13.86 -7.20
N GLU A 235 -8.75 14.24 -6.90
CA GLU A 235 -9.40 15.41 -7.50
C GLU A 235 -9.69 16.53 -6.48
N GLY A 236 -9.51 16.27 -5.18
CA GLY A 236 -9.75 17.24 -4.11
C GLY A 236 -11.22 17.57 -3.87
N LYS A 237 -12.13 16.79 -4.44
CA LYS A 237 -13.59 16.96 -4.36
C LYS A 237 -14.17 16.40 -3.07
#